data_AF-A0A538IJ81-F1
#
_entry.id   AF-A0A538IJ81-F1
#
_cell.length_a   1.000
_cell.length_b   1.000
_cell.length_c   1.000
_cell.angle_alpha   90.00
_cell.angle_beta   90.00
_cell.angle_gamma   90.00
#
_symmetry.space_group_name_H-M   'P 1'
#
loop_
_entity.id
_entity.type
_entity.pdbx_description
1 polymer ?
#
loop_
_entity_poly.entity_id
_entity_poly.type
_entity_poly.pdbx_seq_one_letter_code
_entity_poly.pdbx_strand_id
1 'polypeptide(L)' 'MPRGYMEGPAAEEAERRAEEAARAKDEPPAPEVHSAVYGCTEDDPDPHFLGWLGEVDPEELFATGAAWGVTVRRVAVAG' A
#
# COMPACT_ATOMS: atom_id res chain seq x y z
N MET A 1 -48.36 -32.58 -6.61
CA MET A 1 -48.36 -31.10 -6.71
C MET A 1 -47.97 -30.55 -5.34
N PRO A 2 -47.13 -29.51 -5.18
CA PRO A 2 -46.70 -28.47 -6.14
C PRO A 2 -45.16 -28.40 -6.34
N ARG A 3 -44.65 -28.40 -7.58
CA ARG A 3 -44.02 -27.25 -8.28
C ARG A 3 -43.98 -25.91 -7.53
N GLY A 4 -42.78 -25.34 -7.42
CA GLY A 4 -42.56 -23.91 -7.65
C GLY A 4 -42.10 -23.09 -6.44
N TYR A 5 -40.87 -22.58 -6.55
CA TYR A 5 -40.40 -21.29 -6.03
C TYR A 5 -40.23 -21.16 -4.50
N MET A 6 -39.17 -21.80 -3.97
CA MET A 6 -38.45 -21.23 -2.82
C MET A 6 -36.98 -20.93 -3.18
N GLU A 7 -36.69 -20.72 -4.47
CA GLU A 7 -35.57 -19.85 -4.85
C GLU A 7 -36.14 -18.43 -4.90
N GLY A 8 -36.18 -17.80 -3.74
CA GLY A 8 -36.42 -16.37 -3.64
C GLY A 8 -35.16 -15.60 -4.02
N PRO A 9 -35.27 -14.29 -4.30
CA PRO A 9 -34.14 -13.39 -4.61
C PRO A 9 -32.98 -13.45 -3.59
N ALA A 10 -33.22 -13.96 -2.39
CA ALA A 10 -32.19 -14.19 -1.38
C ALA A 10 -31.18 -15.31 -1.72
N ALA A 11 -31.58 -16.33 -2.50
CA ALA A 11 -30.68 -17.42 -2.90
C ALA A 11 -29.71 -16.96 -4.01
N GLU A 12 -30.22 -16.24 -5.02
CA GLU A 12 -29.40 -15.64 -6.09
C GLU A 12 -28.45 -14.54 -5.58
N GLU A 13 -28.87 -13.74 -4.59
CA GLU A 13 -28.00 -12.71 -3.99
C GLU A 13 -26.87 -13.32 -3.15
N ALA A 14 -27.12 -14.45 -2.48
CA ALA A 14 -26.11 -15.19 -1.74
C ALA A 14 -25.06 -15.82 -2.67
N GLU A 15 -25.49 -16.37 -3.80
CA GLU A 15 -24.58 -16.93 -4.81
C GLU A 15 -23.74 -15.83 -5.48
N ARG A 16 -24.34 -14.68 -5.84
CA ARG A 16 -23.61 -13.50 -6.33
C ARG A 16 -22.56 -13.01 -5.33
N ARG A 17 -22.92 -12.91 -4.05
CA ARG A 17 -22.00 -12.50 -2.99
C ARG A 17 -20.85 -13.49 -2.81
N ALA A 18 -21.10 -14.78 -3.02
CA ALA A 18 -20.06 -15.82 -2.98
C ALA A 18 -19.13 -15.73 -4.20
N GLU A 19 -19.65 -15.45 -5.39
CA GLU A 19 -18.87 -15.30 -6.62
C GLU A 19 -17.98 -14.04 -6.59
N GLU A 20 -18.50 -12.90 -6.11
CA GLU A 20 -17.70 -11.69 -5.91
C GLU A 20 -16.58 -11.90 -4.86
N ALA A 21 -16.87 -12.61 -3.78
CA ALA A 21 -15.88 -12.96 -2.75
C ALA A 21 -14.83 -13.97 -3.25
N ALA A 22 -15.18 -14.85 -4.19
CA ALA A 22 -14.24 -15.78 -4.81
C ALA A 22 -13.26 -15.04 -5.74
N ARG A 23 -13.75 -14.04 -6.48
CA ARG A 23 -12.92 -13.21 -7.37
C ARG A 23 -11.90 -12.34 -6.60
N ALA A 24 -12.26 -11.86 -5.42
CA ALA A 24 -11.36 -11.09 -4.56
C ALA A 24 -10.22 -11.91 -3.93
N LYS A 25 -10.32 -13.25 -3.92
CA LYS A 25 -9.27 -14.14 -3.38
C LYS A 25 -8.11 -14.41 -4.34
N ASP A 26 -8.30 -14.11 -5.62
CA ASP A 26 -7.30 -14.30 -6.68
C ASP A 26 -6.46 -13.03 -6.93
N GLU A 27 -6.77 -11.93 -6.24
CA GLU A 27 -6.00 -10.71 -6.35
C GLU A 27 -4.66 -10.90 -5.59
N PRO A 28 -3.51 -10.75 -6.27
CA PRO A 28 -2.22 -10.82 -5.59
C PRO A 28 -2.21 -9.79 -4.45
N PRO A 29 -1.56 -10.09 -3.30
CA PRO A 29 -1.49 -9.15 -2.21
C PRO A 29 -1.00 -7.81 -2.76
N ALA A 30 -1.75 -6.73 -2.48
CA ALA A 30 -1.37 -5.41 -2.90
C ALA A 30 0.07 -5.15 -2.43
N PRO A 31 0.96 -4.63 -3.30
CA PRO A 31 2.35 -4.45 -2.93
C PRO A 31 2.43 -3.56 -1.69
N GLU A 32 3.27 -3.93 -0.73
CA GLU A 32 3.44 -3.16 0.49
C GLU A 32 4.04 -1.80 0.12
N VAL A 33 3.25 -0.74 0.31
CA VAL A 33 3.68 0.63 -0.02
C VAL A 33 4.28 1.25 1.23
N HIS A 34 5.59 1.50 1.18
CA HIS A 34 6.33 2.15 2.25
C HIS A 34 6.68 3.59 1.87
N SER A 35 6.77 4.46 2.88
CA SER A 35 7.20 5.84 2.70
C SER A 35 8.71 5.91 2.89
N ALA A 36 9.45 6.22 1.82
CA ALA A 36 10.90 6.36 1.81
C ALA A 36 11.30 7.84 1.87
N VAL A 37 12.32 8.16 2.66
CA VAL A 37 12.94 9.48 2.75
C VAL A 37 14.15 9.52 1.83
N TYR A 38 14.19 10.52 0.97
CA TYR A 38 15.29 10.81 0.05
C TYR A 38 15.85 12.19 0.34
N GLY A 39 17.13 12.39 0.12
CA GLY A 39 17.78 13.70 0.21
C GLY A 39 19.25 13.61 -0.18
N CYS A 40 19.93 14.73 -0.03
CA CYS A 40 21.36 14.86 -0.29
C CYS A 40 22.09 15.03 1.06
N THR A 41 23.32 14.53 1.15
CA THR A 41 24.18 14.63 2.35
C THR A 41 25.54 15.19 1.97
N GLU A 42 26.35 15.52 2.99
CA GLU A 42 27.71 16.05 2.77
C GLU A 42 28.60 15.07 1.98
N ASP A 43 28.40 13.77 2.19
CA ASP A 43 29.15 12.72 1.51
C ASP A 43 28.64 12.46 0.09
N ASP A 44 27.32 12.50 -0.10
CA ASP A 44 26.68 12.25 -1.39
C ASP A 44 25.70 13.40 -1.75
N PRO A 45 26.14 14.34 -2.61
CA PRO A 45 25.38 15.54 -2.93
C PRO A 45 24.18 15.28 -3.85
N ASP A 46 24.05 14.08 -4.41
CA ASP A 46 22.93 13.68 -5.25
C ASP A 46 21.77 13.13 -4.39
N PRO A 47 20.51 13.21 -4.87
CA PRO A 47 19.36 12.71 -4.11
C PRO A 47 19.39 11.18 -4.00
N HIS A 48 19.70 10.68 -2.81
CA HIS A 48 19.76 9.25 -2.50
C HIS A 48 18.81 8.89 -1.36
N PHE A 49 18.62 7.58 -1.16
CA PHE A 49 17.75 7.06 -0.10
C PHE A 49 18.44 7.21 1.25
N LEU A 50 17.78 7.90 2.18
CA LEU A 50 18.28 8.15 3.53
C LEU A 50 17.71 7.15 4.55
N GLY A 51 16.53 6.59 4.29
CA GLY A 51 15.86 5.65 5.19
C GLY A 51 14.35 5.63 5.00
N TRP A 52 13.65 4.76 5.71
CA TRP A 52 12.19 4.73 5.71
C TRP A 52 11.60 5.74 6.71
N LEU A 53 10.44 6.30 6.37
CA LEU A 53 9.70 7.23 7.20
C LEU A 53 9.24 6.48 8.48
N GLY A 54 9.88 6.80 9.61
CA GLY A 54 9.71 6.11 10.90
C GLY A 54 11.01 5.52 11.45
N GLU A 55 11.97 5.18 10.58
CA GLU A 55 13.35 4.87 10.99
C GLU A 55 14.21 6.12 11.00
N VAL A 56 13.99 7.01 10.03
CA VAL A 56 14.61 8.33 9.96
C VAL A 56 13.54 9.42 10.03
N ASP A 57 13.87 10.51 10.73
CA ASP A 57 13.01 11.69 10.81
C ASP A 57 13.48 12.76 9.82
N PRO A 58 12.68 13.08 8.79
CA PRO A 58 13.08 14.03 7.76
C PRO A 58 13.23 15.47 8.29
N GLU A 59 12.48 15.85 9.33
CA GLU A 59 12.60 17.18 9.92
C GLU A 59 13.87 17.30 10.76
N GLU A 60 14.21 16.29 11.56
CA GLU A 60 15.46 16.24 12.31
C GLU A 60 16.68 16.27 11.39
N LEU A 61 16.66 15.48 10.32
CA LEU A 61 17.74 15.46 9.32
C LEU A 61 17.97 16.84 8.71
N PHE A 62 16.90 17.59 8.44
CA PHE A 62 17.00 18.94 7.93
C PHE A 62 17.43 19.95 9.00
N ALA A 63 16.86 19.87 10.21
CA ALA A 63 17.13 20.79 11.32
C ALA A 63 18.58 20.69 11.83
N THR A 64 19.15 19.48 11.83
CA THR A 64 20.54 19.22 12.18
C THR A 64 21.51 19.56 11.05
N GLY A 65 21.02 19.73 9.82
CA GLY A 65 21.82 19.92 8.63
C GLY A 65 22.49 18.63 8.13
N ALA A 66 22.08 17.46 8.64
CA ALA A 66 22.59 16.17 8.18
C ALA A 66 22.17 15.84 6.74
N ALA A 67 21.01 16.34 6.31
CA ALA A 67 20.55 16.23 4.93
C ALA A 67 19.82 17.49 4.45
N TRP A 68 19.85 17.72 3.14
CA TRP A 68 19.09 18.78 2.48
C TRP A 68 18.31 18.24 1.28
N GLY A 69 17.35 19.05 0.79
CA GLY A 69 16.47 18.63 -0.29
C GLY A 69 15.61 17.41 0.08
N VAL A 70 15.27 17.26 1.37
CA VAL A 70 14.60 16.06 1.89
C VAL A 70 13.18 15.94 1.30
N THR A 71 12.87 14.78 0.73
CA THR A 71 11.57 14.46 0.14
C THR A 71 11.10 13.07 0.56
N VAL A 72 9.80 12.92 0.79
CA VAL A 72 9.18 11.62 1.13
C VAL A 72 8.44 11.09 -0.09
N ARG A 73 8.76 9.87 -0.51
CA ARG A 73 8.14 9.21 -1.65
C ARG A 73 7.53 7.88 -1.22
N ARG A 74 6.33 7.58 -1.74
CA ARG A 74 5.71 6.26 -1.58
C ARG A 74 6.34 5.29 -2.58
N VAL A 75 6.90 4.21 -2.08
CA VAL A 75 7.60 3.18 -2.85
C VAL A 75 6.92 1.85 -2.58
N ALA A 76 6.51 1.17 -3.65
CA ALA A 76 6.06 -0.21 -3.57
C ALA A 76 7.29 -1.10 -3.42
N VAL A 77 7.37 -1.86 -2.32
CA VAL A 77 8.40 -2.87 -2.12
C VAL A 77 7.80 -4.20 -2.55
N ALA A 78 8.46 -4.89 -3.48
CA ALA A 78 8.07 -6.25 -3.82
C ALA A 78 8.46 -7.14 -2.63
N GLY A 79 7.45 -7.64 -1.89
CA GLY A 79 7.60 -8.63 -0.83
C GLY A 79 7.93 -10.02 -1.37
#